data_AF-A0A816BZY9-F1
#
_entry.id   AF-A0A816BZY9-F1
#
_cell.length_a   1.000
_cell.length_b   1.000
_cell.length_c   1.000
_cell.angle_alpha   90.00
_cell.angle_beta   90.00
_cell.angle_gamma   90.00
#
_symmetry.space_group_name_H-M   'P 1'
#
loop_
_entity.id
_entity.type
_entity.pdbx_description
1 polymer ?
#
loop_
_entity_poly.entity_id
_entity_poly.type
_entity_poly.pdbx_seq_one_letter_code
_entity_poly.pdbx_strand_id
1 'polypeptide(L)'
;MKKKHSPALTTAHKDLRLSWAKDHMIWNNEWHKVVWSDEKKFNLDGPDGFSYYWHDLRKEEEIFSTRPLGGGSVMIWASFGWGGKSSICFVDGRMNAKGYQEVLKKHLIDIGSCMGGSDWIFQQDNAPIHRAKVNLAWFKSKKINVLPWPSLSPDLNPIENLWGILARKVYAGGKQFRTKEQLKTTIIKSWEEISIEQLRALVESMPERIFEVIKLNGAKTKY
;
A
#
# COMPACT_ATOMS: atom_id res chain seq x y z
N MET A 1 5.98 11.23 -20.83
CA MET A 1 5.03 10.49 -19.95
C MET A 1 5.44 9.02 -19.93
N LYS A 2 6.03 8.51 -18.83
CA LYS A 2 6.38 7.08 -18.73
C LYS A 2 5.08 6.29 -18.50
N LYS A 3 4.81 5.27 -19.32
CA LYS A 3 3.62 4.41 -19.17
C LYS A 3 3.72 3.63 -17.84
N LYS A 4 2.69 3.69 -17.00
CA LYS A 4 2.59 2.81 -15.81
C LYS A 4 2.58 1.36 -16.30
N HIS A 5 3.65 0.60 -16.03
CA HIS A 5 3.68 -0.82 -16.32
C HIS A 5 2.84 -1.56 -15.27
N SER A 6 1.62 -1.91 -15.63
CA SER A 6 0.73 -2.70 -14.76
C SER A 6 0.18 -3.86 -15.59
N PRO A 7 0.15 -5.09 -15.05
CA PRO A 7 -0.32 -6.26 -15.78
C PRO A 7 -1.69 -6.01 -16.42
N ALA A 8 -1.88 -6.48 -17.65
CA ALA A 8 -3.18 -6.41 -18.31
C ALA A 8 -4.20 -7.29 -17.56
N LEU A 9 -5.41 -6.76 -17.35
CA LEU A 9 -6.50 -7.55 -16.79
C LEU A 9 -7.07 -8.46 -17.88
N THR A 10 -7.10 -9.77 -17.61
CA THR A 10 -7.85 -10.74 -18.42
C THR A 10 -9.34 -10.58 -18.15
N THR A 11 -10.19 -11.19 -18.99
CA THR A 11 -11.64 -11.23 -18.75
C THR A 11 -11.96 -11.83 -17.39
N ALA A 12 -11.34 -12.96 -17.03
CA ALA A 12 -11.51 -13.59 -15.73
C ALA A 12 -11.14 -12.65 -14.55
N HIS A 13 -10.09 -11.85 -14.68
CA HIS A 13 -9.76 -10.84 -13.64
C HIS A 13 -10.85 -9.79 -13.51
N LYS A 14 -11.41 -9.30 -14.63
CA LYS A 14 -12.50 -8.31 -14.61
C LYS A 14 -13.77 -8.89 -14.01
N ASP A 15 -14.13 -10.13 -14.35
CA ASP A 15 -15.32 -10.79 -13.81
C ASP A 15 -15.22 -10.98 -12.29
N LEU A 16 -14.06 -11.42 -11.79
CA LEU A 16 -13.82 -11.55 -10.35
C LEU A 16 -13.85 -10.19 -9.64
N ARG A 17 -13.27 -9.15 -10.23
CA ARG A 17 -13.33 -7.77 -9.70
C ARG A 17 -14.77 -7.25 -9.66
N LEU A 18 -15.54 -7.49 -10.72
CA LEU A 18 -16.93 -7.06 -10.82
C LEU A 18 -17.81 -7.80 -9.79
N SER A 19 -17.64 -9.12 -9.66
CA SER A 19 -18.35 -9.91 -8.65
C SER A 19 -18.02 -9.41 -7.25
N TRP A 20 -16.73 -9.26 -6.94
CA TRP A 20 -16.29 -8.75 -5.65
C TRP A 20 -16.86 -7.35 -5.35
N ALA A 21 -16.83 -6.43 -6.33
CA ALA A 21 -17.41 -5.11 -6.16
C ALA A 21 -18.92 -5.16 -5.91
N LYS A 22 -19.64 -6.05 -6.59
CA LYS A 22 -21.08 -6.24 -6.36
C LYS A 22 -21.38 -6.78 -4.95
N ASP A 23 -20.60 -7.74 -4.47
CA ASP A 23 -20.77 -8.31 -3.12
C ASP A 23 -20.60 -7.26 -2.01
N HIS A 24 -19.84 -6.19 -2.29
CA HIS A 24 -19.55 -5.12 -1.34
C HIS A 24 -20.24 -3.79 -1.70
N MET A 25 -21.18 -3.77 -2.66
CA MET A 25 -21.78 -2.52 -3.16
C MET A 25 -22.57 -1.74 -2.10
N ILE A 26 -23.11 -2.46 -1.10
CA ILE A 26 -23.91 -1.88 -0.02
C ILE A 26 -23.06 -1.49 1.20
N TRP A 27 -21.76 -1.83 1.20
CA TRP A 27 -20.88 -1.51 2.31
C TRP A 27 -20.60 -0.01 2.35
N ASN A 28 -20.82 0.58 3.52
CA ASN A 28 -20.44 1.94 3.85
C ASN A 28 -19.56 1.89 5.11
N ASN A 29 -20.19 1.91 6.29
CA ASN A 29 -19.48 1.90 7.57
C ASN A 29 -18.70 0.59 7.81
N GLU A 30 -19.01 -0.48 7.08
CA GLU A 30 -18.24 -1.73 7.06
C GLU A 30 -16.79 -1.49 6.63
N TRP A 31 -16.54 -0.54 5.73
CA TRP A 31 -15.17 -0.18 5.32
C TRP A 31 -14.34 0.36 6.48
N HIS A 32 -14.97 0.94 7.51
CA HIS A 32 -14.26 1.42 8.70
C HIS A 32 -13.64 0.28 9.51
N LYS A 33 -14.10 -0.96 9.31
CA LYS A 33 -13.58 -2.15 9.97
C LYS A 33 -12.38 -2.76 9.24
N VAL A 34 -12.13 -2.35 8.00
CA VAL A 34 -11.08 -2.95 7.18
C VAL A 34 -9.73 -2.33 7.52
N VAL A 35 -8.76 -3.19 7.82
CA VAL A 35 -7.36 -2.85 8.01
C VAL A 35 -6.60 -3.21 6.74
N TRP A 36 -6.15 -2.19 6.03
CA TRP A 36 -5.42 -2.27 4.76
C TRP A 36 -3.94 -2.44 5.03
N SER A 37 -3.26 -3.29 4.26
CA SER A 37 -1.82 -3.50 4.40
C SER A 37 -1.17 -3.77 3.05
N ASP A 38 0.12 -3.46 2.96
CA ASP A 38 0.94 -3.70 1.77
C ASP A 38 2.44 -3.47 2.07
N GLU A 39 3.29 -3.88 1.13
CA GLU A 39 4.71 -3.56 1.11
C GLU A 39 5.07 -2.47 0.11
N LYS A 40 5.95 -1.54 0.49
CA LYS A 40 6.48 -0.51 -0.42
C LYS A 40 8.00 -0.43 -0.38
N LYS A 41 8.61 -0.36 -1.56
CA LYS A 41 10.03 -0.04 -1.74
C LYS A 41 10.24 1.48 -1.84
N PHE A 42 11.24 1.99 -1.12
CA PHE A 42 11.76 3.35 -1.21
C PHE A 42 13.24 3.32 -1.60
N ASN A 43 13.66 4.17 -2.55
CA ASN A 43 15.05 4.24 -3.01
C ASN A 43 15.76 5.47 -2.45
N LEU A 44 17.09 5.40 -2.35
CA LEU A 44 17.92 6.54 -1.92
C LEU A 44 17.88 7.70 -2.90
N ASP A 45 17.78 7.42 -4.20
CA ASP A 45 17.94 8.41 -5.28
C ASP A 45 16.63 9.09 -5.69
N GLY A 46 15.51 8.75 -5.03
CA GLY A 46 14.19 9.31 -5.31
C GLY A 46 13.11 8.26 -5.60
N PRO A 47 11.86 8.69 -5.77
CA PRO A 47 10.74 7.81 -6.04
C PRO A 47 10.82 7.18 -7.45
N ASP A 48 10.36 5.93 -7.57
CA ASP A 48 10.33 5.23 -8.86
C ASP A 48 9.55 6.05 -9.91
N GLY A 49 10.21 6.40 -11.02
CA GLY A 49 9.58 7.09 -12.15
C GLY A 49 9.77 8.61 -12.21
N PHE A 50 10.43 9.24 -11.23
CA PHE A 50 10.83 10.66 -11.29
C PHE A 50 12.16 10.91 -12.02
N SER A 51 12.77 9.89 -12.60
CA SER A 51 14.11 9.97 -13.19
C SER A 51 14.24 10.76 -14.50
N TYR A 52 13.16 11.31 -15.07
CA TYR A 52 13.24 12.10 -16.30
C TYR A 52 12.20 13.23 -16.32
N TYR A 53 12.65 14.45 -16.01
CA TYR A 53 11.95 15.68 -16.35
C TYR A 53 12.40 16.13 -17.76
N TRP A 54 11.47 16.59 -18.60
CA TRP A 54 11.85 17.22 -19.88
C TRP A 54 12.37 18.61 -19.59
N HIS A 55 13.57 18.92 -20.09
CA HIS A 55 14.27 20.18 -19.90
C HIS A 55 13.41 21.40 -20.28
N ASP A 56 13.22 22.32 -19.33
CA ASP A 56 12.81 23.70 -19.58
C ASP A 56 14.06 24.57 -19.38
N LEU A 57 14.57 25.19 -20.45
CA LEU A 57 15.81 25.99 -20.48
C LEU A 57 15.74 27.28 -19.64
N ARG A 58 14.63 27.52 -18.92
CA ARG A 58 14.36 28.76 -18.16
C ARG A 58 14.41 28.58 -16.64
N LYS A 59 14.75 27.40 -16.13
CA LYS A 59 14.89 27.10 -14.69
C LYS A 59 16.29 26.58 -14.37
N GLU A 60 16.76 26.87 -13.16
CA GLU A 60 18.04 26.35 -12.65
C GLU A 60 18.06 24.82 -12.66
N GLU A 61 19.25 24.27 -12.89
CA GLU A 61 19.50 22.86 -13.15
C GLU A 61 19.41 22.01 -11.87
N GLU A 62 18.35 21.21 -11.71
CA GLU A 62 18.30 20.16 -10.67
C GLU A 62 18.93 18.86 -11.22
N ILE A 63 20.26 18.72 -11.06
CA ILE A 63 20.98 17.50 -11.43
C ILE A 63 20.71 16.43 -10.35
N PHE A 64 19.96 15.38 -10.72
CA PHE A 64 19.86 14.17 -9.91
C PHE A 64 21.12 13.31 -10.09
N SER A 65 21.91 13.14 -9.04
CA SER A 65 23.09 12.27 -9.07
C SER A 65 22.65 10.79 -9.10
N THR A 66 22.97 10.08 -10.19
CA THR A 66 22.82 8.62 -10.27
C THR A 66 24.15 7.96 -9.88
N ARG A 67 24.16 7.14 -8.83
CA ARG A 67 25.39 6.47 -8.35
C ARG A 67 25.80 5.32 -9.28
N PRO A 68 27.10 5.08 -9.51
CA PRO A 68 27.60 3.97 -10.34
C PRO A 68 27.27 2.56 -9.83
N LEU A 69 26.93 2.40 -8.54
CA LEU A 69 26.78 1.10 -7.86
C LEU A 69 25.36 0.81 -7.36
N GLY A 70 24.34 1.39 -8.01
CA GLY A 70 22.93 1.16 -7.67
C GLY A 70 22.54 1.82 -6.34
N GLY A 71 21.63 2.81 -6.40
CA GLY A 71 21.07 3.41 -5.20
C GLY A 71 20.49 2.35 -4.28
N GLY A 72 20.89 2.37 -3.01
CA GLY A 72 20.29 1.49 -2.00
C GLY A 72 18.78 1.70 -1.94
N SER A 73 18.08 0.69 -1.42
CA SER A 73 16.65 0.81 -1.13
C SER A 73 16.32 0.21 0.21
N VAL A 74 15.16 0.59 0.74
CA VAL A 74 14.53 -0.02 1.90
C VAL A 74 13.14 -0.51 1.50
N MET A 75 12.78 -1.72 1.92
CA MET A 75 11.42 -2.22 1.83
C MET A 75 10.74 -1.97 3.17
N ILE A 76 9.51 -1.49 3.13
CA ILE A 76 8.68 -1.30 4.31
C ILE A 76 7.40 -2.10 4.19
N TRP A 77 6.85 -2.51 5.32
CA TRP A 77 5.49 -2.98 5.49
C TRP A 77 4.79 -2.07 6.50
N ALA A 78 3.54 -1.71 6.22
CA ALA A 78 2.69 -1.06 7.21
C ALA A 78 1.22 -1.40 6.95
N SER A 79 0.37 -1.03 7.89
CA SER A 79 -1.07 -1.13 7.78
C SER A 79 -1.76 0.12 8.29
N PHE A 80 -2.98 0.34 7.83
CA PHE A 80 -3.84 1.40 8.35
C PHE A 80 -5.32 1.03 8.23
N GLY A 81 -6.15 1.68 9.03
CA GLY A 81 -7.60 1.62 8.95
C GLY A 81 -8.20 2.99 9.29
N TRP A 82 -9.52 3.00 9.48
CA TRP A 82 -10.26 4.23 9.81
C TRP A 82 -9.80 4.88 11.13
N GLY A 83 -9.45 4.05 12.12
CA GLY A 83 -9.07 4.49 13.46
C GLY A 83 -7.59 4.87 13.62
N GLY A 84 -6.73 4.59 12.64
CA GLY A 84 -5.30 4.87 12.76
C GLY A 84 -4.41 4.05 11.83
N LYS A 85 -3.12 4.00 12.15
CA LYS A 85 -2.08 3.32 11.35
C LYS A 85 -1.08 2.59 12.26
N SER A 86 -0.45 1.55 11.72
CA SER A 86 0.62 0.83 12.41
C SER A 86 1.92 1.63 12.46
N SER A 87 2.88 1.17 13.24
CA SER A 87 4.27 1.58 13.04
C SER A 87 4.81 1.01 11.72
N ILE A 88 5.83 1.68 11.16
CA ILE A 88 6.55 1.16 9.98
C ILE A 88 7.42 -0.04 10.39
N CYS A 89 7.27 -1.14 9.66
CA CYS A 89 8.16 -2.29 9.75
C CYS A 89 9.14 -2.27 8.57
N PHE A 90 10.45 -2.22 8.84
CA PHE A 90 11.45 -2.40 7.78
C PHE A 90 11.65 -3.90 7.52
N VAL A 91 11.45 -4.32 6.28
CA VAL A 91 11.57 -5.71 5.86
C VAL A 91 12.90 -5.90 5.14
N ASP A 92 13.73 -6.80 5.64
CA ASP A 92 15.01 -7.13 5.03
C ASP A 92 14.87 -8.37 4.12
N GLY A 93 15.33 -8.22 2.87
CA GLY A 93 15.37 -9.32 1.91
C GLY A 93 14.00 -9.84 1.47
N ARG A 94 13.96 -11.09 1.00
CA ARG A 94 12.73 -11.75 0.56
C ARG A 94 12.05 -12.39 1.77
N MET A 95 10.87 -11.89 2.11
CA MET A 95 10.08 -12.40 3.23
C MET A 95 9.60 -13.83 2.96
N ASN A 96 9.76 -14.71 3.95
CA ASN A 96 9.20 -16.06 3.96
C ASN A 96 7.97 -16.10 4.89
N ALA A 97 7.20 -17.20 4.86
CA ALA A 97 5.94 -17.28 5.60
C ALA A 97 6.10 -17.03 7.11
N LYS A 98 7.18 -17.52 7.74
CA LYS A 98 7.46 -17.29 9.15
C LYS A 98 7.76 -15.81 9.42
N GLY A 99 8.60 -15.20 8.60
CA GLY A 99 8.89 -13.77 8.68
C GLY A 99 7.63 -12.92 8.56
N TYR A 100 6.74 -13.26 7.62
CA TYR A 100 5.46 -12.59 7.47
C TYR A 100 4.59 -12.68 8.73
N GLN A 101 4.43 -13.88 9.29
CA GLN A 101 3.68 -14.06 10.53
C GLN A 101 4.27 -13.27 11.70
N GLU A 102 5.59 -13.18 11.82
CA GLU A 102 6.24 -12.37 12.87
C GLU A 102 6.00 -10.86 12.67
N VAL A 103 6.04 -10.37 11.43
CA VAL A 103 5.66 -8.98 11.12
C VAL A 103 4.23 -8.71 11.57
N LEU A 104 3.29 -9.58 11.20
CA LEU A 104 1.88 -9.41 11.58
C LEU A 104 1.68 -9.48 13.09
N LYS A 105 2.30 -10.44 13.80
CA LYS A 105 2.23 -10.52 15.27
C LYS A 105 2.65 -9.21 15.92
N LYS A 106 3.78 -8.66 15.48
CA LYS A 106 4.40 -7.49 16.11
C LYS A 106 3.73 -6.17 15.73
N HIS A 107 3.23 -6.05 14.51
CA HIS A 107 2.80 -4.77 13.95
C HIS A 107 1.31 -4.69 13.58
N LEU A 108 0.57 -5.79 13.64
CA LEU A 108 -0.86 -5.81 13.28
C LEU A 108 -1.74 -6.28 14.45
N ILE A 109 -1.44 -7.45 15.04
CA ILE A 109 -2.40 -8.16 15.89
C ILE A 109 -2.85 -7.32 17.09
N ASP A 110 -1.91 -6.68 17.76
CA ASP A 110 -2.19 -5.94 19.00
C ASP A 110 -2.88 -4.59 18.76
N ILE A 111 -2.82 -4.07 17.53
CA ILE A 111 -3.35 -2.74 17.18
C ILE A 111 -4.47 -2.77 16.15
N GLY A 112 -4.81 -3.95 15.61
CA GLY A 112 -5.86 -4.10 14.59
C GLY A 112 -7.20 -3.56 15.08
N SER A 113 -7.52 -3.77 16.37
CA SER A 113 -8.74 -3.23 16.98
C SER A 113 -8.74 -1.71 17.13
N CYS A 114 -7.56 -1.09 17.30
CA CYS A 114 -7.45 0.36 17.29
C CYS A 114 -7.70 0.94 15.89
N MET A 115 -7.39 0.19 14.82
CA MET A 115 -7.56 0.63 13.43
C MET A 115 -8.95 0.34 12.86
N GLY A 116 -9.55 -0.81 13.21
CA GLY A 116 -10.79 -1.29 12.61
C GLY A 116 -11.88 -1.75 13.59
N GLY A 117 -11.74 -1.46 14.89
CA GLY A 117 -12.70 -1.89 15.91
C GLY A 117 -12.56 -3.36 16.32
N SER A 118 -13.42 -3.83 17.23
CA SER A 118 -13.31 -5.17 17.83
C SER A 118 -13.50 -6.32 16.81
N ASP A 119 -14.22 -6.07 15.73
CA ASP A 119 -14.53 -7.02 14.66
C ASP A 119 -13.80 -6.68 13.34
N TRP A 120 -12.61 -6.07 13.45
CA TRP A 120 -11.79 -5.67 12.32
C TRP A 120 -11.53 -6.82 11.33
N ILE A 121 -11.44 -6.45 10.05
CA ILE A 121 -11.21 -7.36 8.92
C ILE A 121 -9.86 -7.03 8.32
N PHE A 122 -9.00 -8.03 8.15
CA PHE A 122 -7.70 -7.84 7.56
C PHE A 122 -7.74 -7.91 6.03
N GLN A 123 -7.18 -6.90 5.36
CA GLN A 123 -6.93 -6.94 3.93
C GLN A 123 -5.43 -7.14 3.65
N GLN A 124 -5.13 -8.08 2.76
CA GLN A 124 -3.82 -8.33 2.15
C GLN A 124 -4.02 -8.68 0.67
N ASP A 125 -2.98 -8.50 -0.14
CA ASP A 125 -3.03 -8.89 -1.55
C ASP A 125 -2.93 -10.42 -1.75
N ASN A 126 -3.00 -10.85 -3.01
CA ASN A 126 -2.95 -12.26 -3.38
C ASN A 126 -1.54 -12.79 -3.69
N ALA A 127 -0.49 -12.14 -3.18
CA ALA A 127 0.89 -12.60 -3.36
C ALA A 127 1.02 -14.08 -2.92
N PRO A 128 1.88 -14.88 -3.58
CA PRO A 128 1.98 -16.32 -3.30
C PRO A 128 2.21 -16.66 -1.83
N ILE A 129 2.96 -15.82 -1.11
CA ILE A 129 3.20 -15.97 0.32
C ILE A 129 1.93 -15.71 1.15
N HIS A 130 1.14 -14.69 0.83
CA HIS A 130 -0.10 -14.34 1.54
C HIS A 130 -1.16 -15.43 1.41
N ARG A 131 -1.24 -16.08 0.25
CA ARG A 131 -2.15 -17.20 -0.02
C ARG A 131 -1.61 -18.58 0.38
N ALA A 132 -0.41 -18.65 0.95
CA ALA A 132 0.16 -19.93 1.36
C ALA A 132 -0.75 -20.58 2.44
N LYS A 133 -1.00 -21.90 2.31
CA LYS A 133 -1.87 -22.64 3.24
C LYS A 133 -1.48 -22.45 4.72
N VAL A 134 -0.18 -22.35 4.99
CA VAL A 134 0.36 -22.09 6.33
C VAL A 134 -0.10 -20.76 6.90
N ASN A 135 -0.20 -19.71 6.09
CA ASN A 135 -0.64 -18.38 6.52
C ASN A 135 -2.16 -18.33 6.69
N LEU A 136 -2.92 -18.94 5.79
CA LEU A 136 -4.38 -19.05 5.92
C LEU A 136 -4.78 -19.83 7.20
N ALA A 137 -4.08 -20.93 7.49
CA ALA A 137 -4.28 -21.68 8.74
C ALA A 137 -3.90 -20.85 9.98
N TRP A 138 -2.86 -20.03 9.88
CA TRP A 138 -2.43 -19.14 10.94
C TRP A 138 -3.46 -18.02 11.22
N PHE A 139 -4.03 -17.38 10.20
CA PHE A 139 -5.12 -16.41 10.40
C PHE A 139 -6.32 -17.04 11.11
N LYS A 140 -6.68 -18.27 10.71
CA LYS A 140 -7.76 -19.03 11.37
C LYS A 140 -7.46 -19.30 12.85
N SER A 141 -6.22 -19.69 13.19
CA SER A 141 -5.84 -19.94 14.60
C SER A 141 -5.83 -18.66 15.44
N LYS A 142 -5.59 -17.51 14.82
CA LYS A 142 -5.67 -16.18 15.44
C LYS A 142 -7.07 -15.56 15.45
N LYS A 143 -8.07 -16.24 14.87
CA LYS A 143 -9.45 -15.75 14.71
C LYS A 143 -9.53 -14.41 13.96
N ILE A 144 -8.65 -14.23 12.96
CA ILE A 144 -8.62 -13.03 12.12
C ILE A 144 -9.41 -13.31 10.85
N ASN A 145 -10.38 -12.45 10.57
CA ASN A 145 -11.11 -12.49 9.31
C ASN A 145 -10.27 -11.82 8.23
N VAL A 146 -9.98 -12.55 7.15
CA VAL A 146 -9.27 -12.01 5.99
C VAL A 146 -10.29 -11.68 4.91
N LEU A 147 -10.28 -10.45 4.43
CA LEU A 147 -11.13 -10.00 3.33
C LEU A 147 -10.75 -10.76 2.06
N PRO A 148 -11.69 -11.46 1.40
CA PRO A 148 -11.43 -12.01 0.07
C PRO A 148 -10.99 -10.86 -0.86
N TRP A 149 -9.95 -11.07 -1.66
CA TRP A 149 -9.38 -9.99 -2.48
C TRP A 149 -9.28 -10.39 -3.96
N PRO A 150 -9.71 -9.54 -4.91
CA PRO A 150 -9.52 -9.81 -6.33
C PRO A 150 -8.07 -9.54 -6.74
N SER A 151 -7.44 -10.49 -7.43
CA SER A 151 -6.06 -10.34 -7.93
C SER A 151 -5.89 -9.12 -8.84
N LEU A 152 -4.68 -8.52 -8.82
CA LEU A 152 -4.31 -7.38 -9.67
C LEU A 152 -5.20 -6.15 -9.47
N SER A 153 -5.54 -5.86 -8.21
CA SER A 153 -6.43 -4.75 -7.84
C SER A 153 -5.81 -3.71 -6.91
N PRO A 154 -4.63 -3.14 -7.24
CA PRO A 154 -4.03 -2.11 -6.40
C PRO A 154 -4.90 -0.83 -6.34
N ASP A 155 -5.66 -0.54 -7.40
CA ASP A 155 -6.60 0.59 -7.46
C ASP A 155 -7.75 0.48 -6.43
N LEU A 156 -8.03 -0.73 -5.95
CA LEU A 156 -8.98 -0.98 -4.87
C LEU A 156 -8.35 -0.92 -3.48
N ASN A 157 -7.02 -0.93 -3.34
CA ASN A 157 -6.33 -0.89 -2.06
C ASN A 157 -5.93 0.57 -1.71
N PRO A 158 -6.61 1.25 -0.77
CA PRO A 158 -6.34 2.65 -0.48
C PRO A 158 -4.92 2.92 0.06
N ILE A 159 -4.21 1.90 0.55
CA ILE A 159 -2.83 2.05 1.02
C ILE A 159 -1.87 2.46 -0.11
N GLU A 160 -2.20 2.16 -1.37
CA GLU A 160 -1.42 2.60 -2.53
C GLU A 160 -1.43 4.13 -2.66
N ASN A 161 -2.56 4.77 -2.35
CA ASN A 161 -2.63 6.23 -2.30
C ASN A 161 -1.91 6.79 -1.07
N LEU A 162 -1.95 6.07 0.06
CA LEU A 162 -1.17 6.40 1.25
C LEU A 162 0.34 6.36 0.98
N TRP A 163 0.82 5.38 0.22
CA TRP A 163 2.20 5.35 -0.29
C TRP A 163 2.53 6.56 -1.14
N GLY A 164 1.60 7.02 -1.98
CA GLY A 164 1.75 8.27 -2.73
C GLY A 164 1.84 9.52 -1.84
N ILE A 165 1.10 9.59 -0.73
CA ILE A 165 1.21 10.66 0.27
C ILE A 165 2.58 10.60 0.96
N LEU A 166 2.96 9.40 1.44
CA LEU A 166 4.21 9.19 2.15
C LEU A 166 5.43 9.52 1.26
N ALA A 167 5.43 9.04 0.01
CA ALA A 167 6.52 9.31 -0.93
C ALA A 167 6.69 10.81 -1.20
N ARG A 168 5.60 11.56 -1.36
CA ARG A 168 5.67 13.03 -1.53
C ARG A 168 6.28 13.73 -0.31
N LYS A 169 5.98 13.27 0.90
CA LYS A 169 6.58 13.80 2.14
C LYS A 169 8.07 13.43 2.25
N VAL A 170 8.42 12.17 2.00
CA VAL A 170 9.80 11.66 2.12
C VAL A 170 10.75 12.35 1.14
N TYR A 171 10.31 12.57 -0.09
CA TYR A 171 11.12 13.16 -1.17
C TYR A 171 10.78 14.64 -1.45
N ALA A 172 10.14 15.32 -0.49
CA ALA A 172 9.80 16.73 -0.62
C ALA A 172 11.03 17.57 -0.99
N GLY A 173 10.87 18.49 -1.95
CA GLY A 173 11.96 19.34 -2.43
C GLY A 173 13.09 18.58 -3.15
N GLY A 174 12.78 17.46 -3.81
CA GLY A 174 13.77 16.69 -4.59
C GLY A 174 14.80 15.94 -3.72
N LYS A 175 14.52 15.78 -2.41
CA LYS A 175 15.46 15.22 -1.45
C LYS A 175 15.98 13.83 -1.88
N GLN A 176 17.29 13.68 -1.91
CA GLN A 176 17.98 12.40 -2.06
C GLN A 176 18.70 12.02 -0.76
N PHE A 177 18.98 10.74 -0.57
CA PHE A 177 19.55 10.21 0.66
C PHE A 177 20.95 9.64 0.46
N ARG A 178 21.85 9.88 1.42
CA ARG A 178 23.22 9.34 1.38
C ARG A 178 23.31 7.93 1.92
N THR A 179 22.51 7.61 2.94
CA THR A 179 22.51 6.31 3.61
C THR A 179 21.10 5.76 3.78
N LYS A 180 20.98 4.46 4.02
CA LYS A 180 19.68 3.83 4.31
C LYS A 180 19.10 4.36 5.61
N GLU A 181 19.93 4.64 6.60
CA GLU A 181 19.54 5.12 7.92
C GLU A 181 18.83 6.49 7.81
N GLN A 182 19.39 7.42 7.03
CA GLN A 182 18.75 8.72 6.78
C GLN A 182 17.39 8.58 6.10
N LEU A 183 17.28 7.65 5.15
CA LEU A 183 16.03 7.33 4.48
C LEU A 183 15.02 6.72 5.47
N LYS A 184 15.43 5.74 6.29
CA LYS A 184 14.60 5.10 7.32
C LYS A 184 14.05 6.13 8.30
N THR A 185 14.90 7.00 8.85
CA THR A 185 14.49 8.06 9.79
C THR A 185 13.50 9.03 9.15
N THR A 186 13.71 9.41 7.89
CA THR A 186 12.78 10.30 7.19
C THR A 186 11.45 9.63 6.91
N ILE A 187 11.43 8.34 6.51
CA ILE A 187 10.20 7.57 6.33
C ILE A 187 9.38 7.52 7.62
N ILE A 188 10.01 7.19 8.75
CA ILE A 188 9.31 7.14 10.05
C ILE A 188 8.72 8.52 10.38
N LYS A 189 9.53 9.58 10.30
CA LYS A 189 9.06 10.95 10.58
C LYS A 189 7.88 11.33 9.69
N SER A 190 8.02 11.14 8.37
CA SER A 190 6.96 11.47 7.40
C SER A 190 5.70 10.62 7.59
N TRP A 191 5.84 9.37 8.05
CA TRP A 191 4.71 8.51 8.39
C TRP A 191 3.96 9.01 9.61
N GLU A 192 4.65 9.45 10.66
CA GLU A 192 3.99 10.02 11.87
C GLU A 192 3.28 11.34 11.62
N GLU A 193 3.75 12.12 10.64
CA GLU A 193 3.08 13.36 10.21
C GLU A 193 1.81 13.14 9.37
N ILE A 194 1.46 11.89 9.03
CA ILE A 194 0.19 11.59 8.33
C ILE A 194 -0.94 11.63 9.35
N SER A 195 -1.84 12.58 9.17
CA SER A 195 -3.00 12.79 10.03
C SER A 195 -4.05 11.69 9.90
N ILE A 196 -4.84 11.48 10.96
CA ILE A 196 -5.94 10.51 10.94
C ILE A 196 -7.02 10.90 9.93
N GLU A 197 -7.22 12.19 9.68
CA GLU A 197 -8.16 12.71 8.68
C GLU A 197 -7.78 12.26 7.26
N GLN A 198 -6.49 12.20 6.94
CA GLN A 198 -6.02 11.66 5.66
C GLN A 198 -6.31 10.16 5.53
N LEU A 199 -6.15 9.40 6.61
CA LEU A 199 -6.47 7.97 6.63
C LEU A 199 -7.95 7.73 6.41
N ARG A 200 -8.79 8.48 7.14
CA ARG A 200 -10.26 8.44 7.03
C ARG A 200 -10.73 8.73 5.62
N ALA A 201 -10.26 9.82 5.01
CA ALA A 201 -10.63 10.18 3.65
C ALA A 201 -10.29 9.08 2.62
N LEU A 202 -9.20 8.33 2.83
CA LEU A 202 -8.86 7.19 1.98
C LEU A 202 -9.84 6.02 2.14
N VAL A 203 -10.24 5.70 3.37
CA VAL A 203 -11.24 4.65 3.63
C VAL A 203 -12.62 5.06 3.11
N GLU A 204 -13.03 6.31 3.33
CA GLU A 204 -14.28 6.90 2.82
C GLU A 204 -14.36 6.93 1.29
N SER A 205 -13.23 6.81 0.59
CA SER A 205 -13.23 6.70 -0.87
C SER A 205 -13.68 5.34 -1.40
N MET A 206 -13.81 4.33 -0.54
CA MET A 206 -14.11 2.96 -0.96
C MET A 206 -15.44 2.81 -1.72
N PRO A 207 -16.58 3.36 -1.26
CA PRO A 207 -17.84 3.26 -2.02
C PRO A 207 -17.73 3.76 -3.46
N GLU A 208 -17.01 4.86 -3.69
CA GLU A 208 -16.78 5.40 -5.04
C GLU A 208 -15.88 4.47 -5.87
N ARG A 209 -14.84 3.87 -5.27
CA ARG A 209 -14.00 2.87 -5.96
C ARG A 209 -14.82 1.66 -6.40
N ILE A 210 -15.71 1.17 -5.53
CA ILE A 210 -16.62 0.06 -5.83
C ILE A 210 -17.55 0.44 -6.99
N PHE A 211 -18.15 1.62 -6.93
CA PHE A 211 -18.99 2.15 -8.00
C PHE A 211 -18.23 2.23 -9.34
N GLU A 212 -17.00 2.73 -9.35
CA GLU A 212 -16.20 2.81 -10.57
C GLU A 212 -15.86 1.43 -11.14
N VAL A 213 -15.54 0.43 -10.31
CA VAL A 213 -15.30 -0.94 -10.79
C VAL A 213 -16.56 -1.51 -11.45
N ILE A 214 -17.73 -1.29 -10.85
CA ILE A 214 -19.01 -1.75 -11.42
C ILE A 214 -19.29 -1.04 -12.74
N LYS A 215 -19.19 0.30 -12.77
CA LYS A 215 -19.38 1.12 -13.96
C LYS A 215 -18.48 0.71 -15.12
N LEU A 216 -17.25 0.30 -14.81
CA LEU A 216 -16.25 -0.11 -15.79
C LEU A 216 -16.24 -1.62 -16.04
N ASN A 217 -17.27 -2.36 -15.61
CA ASN A 217 -17.40 -3.81 -15.77
C ASN A 217 -16.13 -4.57 -15.36
N GLY A 218 -15.58 -4.25 -14.19
CA GLY A 218 -14.40 -4.91 -13.63
C GLY A 218 -13.06 -4.38 -14.14
N ALA A 219 -13.03 -3.41 -15.06
CA ALA A 219 -11.77 -2.81 -15.53
C ALA A 219 -11.09 -1.94 -14.46
N LYS A 220 -9.90 -1.41 -14.78
CA LYS A 220 -9.11 -0.56 -13.88
C LYS A 220 -9.79 0.79 -13.68
N THR A 221 -9.81 1.27 -12.45
CA THR A 221 -10.35 2.59 -12.10
C THR A 221 -9.26 3.66 -12.19
N LYS A 222 -9.60 4.91 -11.85
CA LYS A 222 -8.64 6.03 -11.85
C LYS A 222 -7.73 6.05 -10.63
N TYR A 223 -8.03 5.23 -9.61
CA TYR A 223 -7.43 5.27 -8.29
C TYR A 223 -6.02 4.67 -8.21
#